data_AF-A0A7S0MA99-F1
#
_entry.id   AF-A0A7S0MA99-F1
#
_cell.length_a   1.000
_cell.length_b   1.000
_cell.length_c   1.000
_cell.angle_alpha   90.00
_cell.angle_beta   90.00
_cell.angle_gamma   90.00
#
_symmetry.space_group_name_H-M   'P 1'
#
loop_
_entity.id
_entity.type
_entity.pdbx_description
1 polymer ?
#
loop_
_entity_poly.entity_id
_entity_poly.type
_entity_poly.pdbx_seq_one_letter_code
_entity_poly.pdbx_strand_id
1 'polypeptide(L)'
;LGSGLGHLAWGLYKLGAHVTCTDTPDGDLSALTARVQSWLAEEKSADTAGIENEGRGSIRVQELTWGQQHWTASPISKENAEYDVLILAEVFSLPELHEELVWTVQKLCHANIEIWSIFLNRSFSFM
;
A
#
# COMPACT_ATOMS: atom_id res chain seq x y z
N LEU A 1 1.00 -2.95 1.98
CA LEU A 1 -0.14 -3.30 2.87
C LEU A 1 -0.22 -2.30 4.00
N GLY A 2 -1.42 -1.92 4.45
CA GLY A 2 -1.61 -0.97 5.56
C GLY A 2 -0.91 0.36 5.28
N SER A 3 -1.27 1.00 4.17
CA SER A 3 -0.48 2.09 3.60
C SER A 3 -0.61 3.39 4.39
N GLY A 4 -1.59 3.47 5.30
CA GLY A 4 -1.91 4.63 6.09
C GLY A 4 -2.10 5.83 5.18
N LEU A 5 -1.20 6.80 5.31
CA LEU A 5 -1.26 8.06 4.56
C LEU A 5 -0.65 7.99 3.15
N GLY A 6 -0.05 6.87 2.75
CA GLY A 6 0.41 6.63 1.38
C GLY A 6 1.75 7.26 0.98
N HIS A 7 2.51 7.85 1.92
CA HIS A 7 3.79 8.51 1.59
C HIS A 7 4.81 7.58 0.93
N LEU A 8 4.95 6.34 1.41
CA LEU A 8 5.86 5.37 0.82
C LEU A 8 5.42 4.99 -0.61
N ALA A 9 4.12 4.73 -0.78
CA ALA A 9 3.54 4.43 -2.09
C ALA A 9 3.75 5.57 -3.09
N TRP A 10 3.58 6.82 -2.63
CA TRP A 10 3.82 8.02 -3.44
C TRP A 10 5.29 8.17 -3.83
N GLY A 11 6.23 7.89 -2.91
CA GLY A 11 7.66 7.88 -3.20
C GLY A 11 8.03 6.84 -4.26
N LEU A 12 7.51 5.62 -4.15
CA LEU A 12 7.73 4.55 -5.13
C LEU A 12 7.15 4.89 -6.50
N TYR A 13 5.95 5.47 -6.53
CA TYR A 13 5.34 5.99 -7.76
C TYR A 13 6.25 7.01 -8.46
N LYS A 14 6.84 7.94 -7.72
CA LYS A 14 7.81 8.92 -8.26
C LYS A 14 9.10 8.30 -8.78
N LEU A 15 9.46 7.11 -8.29
CA LEU A 15 10.61 6.34 -8.75
C LEU A 15 10.29 5.41 -9.93
N GLY A 16 9.08 5.48 -10.49
CA GLY A 16 8.70 4.67 -11.66
C GLY A 16 7.88 3.41 -11.34
N ALA A 17 7.60 3.13 -10.07
CA ALA A 17 6.89 1.90 -9.70
C ALA A 17 5.37 1.96 -9.98
N HIS A 18 4.79 0.82 -10.33
CA HIS A 18 3.34 0.63 -10.43
C HIS A 18 2.79 0.12 -9.10
N VAL A 19 2.21 1.02 -8.31
CA VAL A 19 1.89 0.79 -6.91
C VAL A 19 0.39 0.60 -6.70
N THR A 20 0.03 -0.48 -6.00
CA THR A 20 -1.29 -0.63 -5.38
C THR A 20 -1.12 -0.44 -3.88
N CYS A 21 -1.56 0.71 -3.36
CA CYS A 21 -1.55 0.97 -1.92
C CYS A 21 -2.90 0.59 -1.31
N THR A 22 -2.85 -0.17 -0.23
CA THR A 22 -4.04 -0.76 0.39
C THR A 22 -4.24 -0.32 1.83
N ASP A 23 -5.50 -0.21 2.25
CA ASP A 23 -5.92 0.04 3.63
C ASP A 23 -7.32 -0.53 3.89
N THR A 24 -7.76 -0.55 5.15
CA THR A 24 -9.10 -1.05 5.53
C THR A 24 -10.16 0.05 5.42
N PRO A 25 -11.45 -0.28 5.19
CA PRO A 25 -12.52 0.72 5.17
C PRO A 25 -12.64 1.52 6.46
N ASP A 26 -12.50 0.83 7.60
CA ASP A 26 -12.58 1.42 8.94
C ASP A 26 -11.28 2.12 9.35
N GLY A 27 -10.22 1.96 8.57
CA GLY A 27 -8.94 2.64 8.73
C GLY A 27 -8.88 3.94 7.94
N ASP A 28 -7.72 4.21 7.34
CA ASP A 28 -7.44 5.48 6.66
C ASP A 28 -7.76 5.46 5.15
N LEU A 29 -8.52 4.48 4.64
CA LEU A 29 -8.73 4.31 3.19
C LEU A 29 -9.29 5.58 2.50
N SER A 30 -10.26 6.26 3.14
CA SER A 30 -10.82 7.51 2.61
C SER A 30 -9.78 8.64 2.59
N ALA A 31 -9.01 8.77 3.67
CA ALA A 31 -7.96 9.76 3.83
C ALA A 31 -6.77 9.51 2.89
N LEU A 32 -6.41 8.25 2.66
CA LEU A 32 -5.43 7.79 1.69
C LEU A 32 -5.88 8.14 0.26
N THR A 33 -7.12 7.80 -0.08
CA THR A 33 -7.70 8.08 -1.39
C THR A 33 -7.69 9.57 -1.68
N ALA A 34 -8.22 10.39 -0.77
CA ALA A 34 -8.25 11.84 -0.95
C ALA A 34 -6.84 12.42 -1.17
N ARG A 35 -5.84 11.90 -0.46
CA ARG A 35 -4.46 12.38 -0.56
C ARG A 35 -3.79 12.03 -1.86
N VAL A 36 -3.89 10.77 -2.28
CA VAL A 36 -3.34 10.32 -3.56
C VAL A 36 -3.99 11.10 -4.71
N GLN A 37 -5.30 11.36 -4.64
CA GLN A 37 -5.97 12.20 -5.65
C GLN A 37 -5.48 13.66 -5.63
N SER A 38 -5.28 14.25 -4.45
CA SER A 38 -4.70 15.61 -4.33
C SER A 38 -3.32 15.68 -4.98
N TRP A 39 -2.42 14.76 -4.62
CA TRP A 39 -1.07 14.74 -5.16
C TRP A 39 -1.03 14.50 -6.67
N LEU A 40 -1.88 13.61 -7.21
CA LEU A 40 -2.01 13.41 -8.65
C LEU A 40 -2.54 14.65 -9.37
N ALA A 41 -3.44 15.42 -8.76
CA ALA A 41 -3.96 16.66 -9.33
C ALA A 41 -2.92 17.80 -9.33
N GLU A 42 -2.14 17.91 -8.24
CA GLU A 42 -1.00 18.82 -8.13
C GLU A 42 0.04 18.53 -9.20
N GLU A 43 0.37 17.25 -9.42
CA GLU A 43 1.35 16.86 -10.44
C GLU A 43 0.88 17.12 -11.86
N LYS A 44 -0.38 16.79 -12.20
CA LYS A 44 -0.93 17.11 -13.53
C LYS A 44 -0.86 18.60 -13.84
N SER A 45 -1.06 19.43 -12.82
CA SER A 45 -0.95 20.89 -12.96
C SER A 45 0.50 21.33 -13.24
N ALA A 46 1.49 20.64 -12.68
CA ALA A 46 2.91 20.89 -12.94
C ALA A 46 3.35 20.40 -14.34
N ASP A 47 2.83 19.26 -14.81
CA ASP A 47 3.11 18.73 -16.15
C ASP A 47 2.65 19.70 -17.25
N THR A 48 1.48 20.31 -17.06
CA THR A 48 0.96 21.35 -17.97
C THR A 48 1.81 22.63 -18.01
N ALA A 49 2.70 22.84 -17.03
CA ALA A 49 3.64 23.95 -17.01
C ALA A 49 4.97 23.65 -17.76
N GLY A 50 5.06 22.50 -18.45
CA GLY A 50 6.21 22.16 -19.30
C GLY A 50 7.40 21.55 -18.57
N ILE A 51 7.20 21.07 -17.33
CA ILE A 51 8.19 20.24 -16.64
C ILE A 51 7.94 18.80 -17.08
N GLU A 52 8.74 18.28 -18.01
CA GLU A 52 8.64 16.88 -18.44
C GLU A 52 8.95 15.95 -17.26
N ASN A 53 7.99 15.08 -16.95
CA ASN A 53 8.09 14.10 -15.86
C ASN A 53 8.22 12.69 -16.41
N GLU A 54 9.27 12.48 -17.21
CA GLU A 54 9.64 11.16 -17.70
C GLU A 54 10.18 10.31 -16.53
N GLY A 55 9.60 9.13 -16.32
CA GLY A 55 10.06 8.16 -15.31
C GLY A 55 9.15 7.93 -14.10
N ARG A 56 7.93 8.48 -14.08
CA ARG A 56 6.92 8.13 -13.05
C ARG A 56 6.20 6.83 -13.38
N GLY A 57 5.75 6.13 -12.35
CA GLY A 57 4.98 4.90 -12.48
C GLY A 57 3.47 5.15 -12.48
N SER A 58 2.71 4.25 -11.84
CA SER A 58 1.28 4.46 -11.58
C SER A 58 0.97 4.20 -10.11
N ILE A 59 -0.07 4.84 -9.58
CA ILE A 59 -0.53 4.61 -8.22
C ILE A 59 -2.05 4.47 -8.20
N ARG A 60 -2.54 3.45 -7.51
CA ARG A 60 -3.96 3.28 -7.21
C ARG A 60 -4.16 2.90 -5.76
N VAL A 61 -5.29 3.32 -5.22
CA VAL A 61 -5.73 2.99 -3.86
C VAL A 61 -6.75 1.88 -3.94
N GLN A 62 -6.60 0.84 -3.13
CA GLN A 62 -7.52 -0.28 -3.09
C GLN A 62 -7.83 -0.71 -1.67
N GLU A 63 -9.11 -0.97 -1.41
CA GLU A 63 -9.54 -1.60 -0.15
C GLU A 63 -8.92 -2.99 0.01
N LEU A 64 -8.34 -3.25 1.19
CA LEU A 64 -7.96 -4.58 1.64
C LEU A 64 -7.96 -4.65 3.16
N THR A 65 -8.96 -5.33 3.72
CA THR A 65 -8.90 -5.84 5.10
C THR A 65 -8.18 -7.19 5.09
N TRP A 66 -7.21 -7.36 6.00
CA TRP A 66 -6.44 -8.59 6.10
C TRP A 66 -7.30 -9.75 6.58
N GLY A 67 -6.97 -10.93 6.11
CA GLY A 67 -7.51 -12.17 6.62
C GLY A 67 -8.47 -12.89 5.70
N GLN A 68 -8.69 -14.16 6.01
CA GLN A 68 -9.48 -15.06 5.15
C GLN A 68 -10.92 -14.57 4.98
N GLN A 69 -11.50 -14.03 6.06
CA GLN A 69 -12.91 -13.65 6.12
C GLN A 69 -13.25 -12.51 5.17
N HIS A 70 -12.27 -11.66 4.85
CA HIS A 70 -12.45 -10.46 4.03
C HIS A 70 -11.97 -10.64 2.58
N TRP A 71 -11.20 -11.72 2.31
CA TRP A 71 -10.52 -11.89 1.04
C TRP A 71 -11.46 -11.90 -0.16
N THR A 72 -12.47 -12.78 -0.19
CA THR A 72 -13.37 -12.95 -1.34
C THR A 72 -14.15 -11.69 -1.71
N ALA A 73 -14.40 -10.82 -0.72
CA ALA A 73 -15.04 -9.53 -0.95
C ALA A 73 -14.07 -8.48 -1.50
N SER A 74 -12.78 -8.57 -1.14
CA SER A 74 -11.75 -7.61 -1.51
C SER A 74 -11.61 -7.51 -3.04
N PRO A 75 -11.46 -6.30 -3.59
CA PRO A 75 -11.23 -6.12 -5.03
C PRO A 75 -9.94 -6.81 -5.51
N ILE A 76 -8.90 -6.83 -4.67
CA ILE A 76 -7.60 -7.46 -4.99
C ILE A 76 -7.76 -8.96 -5.24
N SER A 77 -8.65 -9.65 -4.52
CA SER A 77 -8.89 -11.10 -4.75
C SER A 77 -9.45 -11.44 -6.12
N LYS A 78 -10.05 -10.45 -6.80
CA LYS A 78 -10.67 -10.60 -8.13
C LYS A 78 -9.70 -10.25 -9.25
N GLU A 79 -8.54 -9.69 -8.90
CA GLU A 79 -7.50 -9.32 -9.85
C GLU A 79 -6.53 -10.48 -10.03
N ASN A 80 -6.12 -10.74 -11.26
CA ASN A 80 -4.98 -11.63 -11.54
C ASN A 80 -3.68 -10.83 -11.52
N ALA A 81 -3.47 -10.05 -10.46
CA ALA A 81 -2.31 -9.19 -10.30
C ALA A 81 -1.18 -9.97 -9.60
N GLU A 82 -0.08 -10.19 -10.31
CA GLU A 82 1.19 -10.65 -9.73
C GLU A 82 2.02 -9.42 -9.38
N TYR A 83 2.52 -9.36 -8.14
CA TYR A 83 3.28 -8.23 -7.62
C TYR A 83 4.76 -8.60 -7.52
N ASP A 84 5.66 -7.79 -8.07
CA ASP A 84 7.09 -8.05 -7.92
C ASP A 84 7.56 -7.85 -6.47
N VAL A 85 6.95 -6.89 -5.76
CA VAL A 85 7.31 -6.53 -4.38
C VAL A 85 6.08 -6.35 -3.52
N LEU A 86 6.09 -6.96 -2.33
CA LEU A 86 5.11 -6.75 -1.27
C LEU A 86 5.74 -6.02 -0.09
N ILE A 87 5.23 -4.82 0.23
CA ILE A 87 5.78 -3.99 1.30
C ILE A 87 4.83 -3.94 2.51
N LEU A 88 5.41 -4.16 3.68
CA LEU A 88 4.80 -4.19 5.01
C LEU A 88 5.52 -3.16 5.88
N ALA A 89 5.03 -1.91 5.93
CA ALA A 89 5.66 -0.84 6.69
C ALA A 89 4.87 -0.56 7.98
N GLU A 90 5.48 -0.84 9.15
CA GLU A 90 4.90 -0.59 10.48
C GLU A 90 3.57 -1.34 10.77
N VAL A 91 3.29 -2.43 10.05
CA VAL A 91 2.03 -3.18 10.14
C VAL A 91 1.98 -4.26 11.23
N PHE A 92 2.97 -4.29 12.12
CA PHE A 92 3.15 -5.34 13.14
C PHE A 92 2.75 -4.89 14.56
N SER A 93 2.27 -3.66 14.73
CA SER A 93 2.01 -3.05 16.04
C SER A 93 0.83 -3.66 16.80
N LEU A 94 -0.09 -4.34 16.11
CA LEU A 94 -1.28 -4.99 16.69
C LEU A 94 -1.14 -6.52 16.62
N PRO A 95 -0.72 -7.18 17.71
CA PRO A 95 -0.50 -8.63 17.75
C PRO A 95 -1.71 -9.47 17.33
N GLU A 96 -2.91 -9.01 17.66
CA GLU A 96 -4.18 -9.68 17.33
C GLU A 96 -4.45 -9.78 15.83
N LEU A 97 -3.78 -8.97 14.99
CA LEU A 97 -3.93 -9.00 13.54
C LEU A 97 -2.83 -9.80 12.82
N HIS A 98 -1.85 -10.35 13.55
CA HIS A 98 -0.69 -11.00 12.94
C HIS A 98 -1.06 -12.24 12.12
N GLU A 99 -1.99 -13.07 12.61
CA GLU A 99 -2.42 -14.27 11.87
C GLU A 99 -3.10 -13.88 10.53
N GLU A 100 -3.97 -12.87 10.57
CA GLU A 100 -4.67 -12.39 9.37
C GLU A 100 -3.72 -11.71 8.39
N LEU A 101 -2.72 -10.97 8.89
CA LEU A 101 -1.65 -10.40 8.07
C LEU A 101 -0.84 -11.48 7.37
N VAL A 102 -0.37 -12.49 8.12
CA VAL A 102 0.40 -13.63 7.57
C VAL A 102 -0.40 -14.36 6.50
N TRP A 103 -1.68 -14.64 6.76
CA TRP A 103 -2.55 -15.28 5.79
C TRP A 103 -2.67 -14.45 4.50
N THR A 104 -2.84 -13.13 4.64
CA THR A 104 -2.95 -12.22 3.49
C THR A 104 -1.67 -12.17 2.67
N VAL A 105 -0.52 -12.11 3.34
CA VAL A 105 0.80 -12.19 2.70
C VAL A 105 0.93 -13.49 1.92
N GLN A 106 0.57 -14.63 2.50
CA GLN A 106 0.62 -15.93 1.82
C GLN A 106 -0.24 -15.99 0.55
N LYS A 107 -1.37 -15.29 0.51
CA LYS A 107 -2.22 -15.21 -0.70
C LYS A 107 -1.64 -14.34 -1.81
N LEU A 108 -0.93 -13.29 -1.44
CA LEU A 108 -0.28 -12.39 -2.39
C LEU A 108 1.09 -12.92 -2.85
N CYS A 109 1.66 -13.90 -2.13
CA CYS A 109 2.97 -14.43 -2.44
C CYS A 109 2.95 -15.42 -3.61
N HIS A 110 3.97 -15.29 -4.46
CA HIS A 110 4.34 -16.28 -5.47
C HIS A 110 5.86 -16.47 -5.48
N ALA A 111 6.38 -17.41 -6.27
CA ALA A 111 7.77 -17.85 -6.19
C ALA A 111 8.83 -16.75 -6.43
N ASN A 112 8.46 -15.65 -7.11
CA ASN A 112 9.37 -14.58 -7.52
C ASN A 112 9.12 -13.25 -6.80
N ILE A 113 8.23 -13.21 -5.80
CA ILE A 113 7.94 -11.99 -5.07
C ILE A 113 9.05 -11.66 -4.08
N GLU A 114 9.40 -10.38 -3.95
CA GLU A 114 10.21 -9.88 -2.86
C GLU A 114 9.33 -9.29 -1.75
N ILE A 115 9.58 -9.64 -0.49
CA ILE A 115 8.78 -9.16 0.64
C ILE A 115 9.64 -8.26 1.53
N TRP A 116 9.24 -7.00 1.66
CA TRP A 116 9.90 -6.03 2.52
C TRP A 116 9.08 -5.79 3.78
N SER A 117 9.59 -6.22 4.93
CA SER A 117 9.05 -5.87 6.25
C SER A 117 9.90 -4.78 6.89
N ILE A 118 9.35 -3.58 6.97
CA ILE A 118 10.02 -2.39 7.46
C ILE A 118 9.36 -2.00 8.77
N PHE A 119 10.16 -1.95 9.84
CA PHE A 119 9.68 -1.53 11.14
C PHE A 119 10.75 -0.83 11.95
N LEU A 120 10.29 0.12 12.75
CA LEU A 120 11.08 0.79 13.78
C LEU A 120 10.98 -0.03 15.05
N ASN A 121 12.13 -0.49 15.53
CA ASN A 121 12.23 -1.06 16.87
C ASN A 121 12.04 0.07 17.88
N ARG A 122 10.81 0.24 18.35
CA ARG A 122 10.49 1.13 19.47
C ARG A 122 10.61 0.33 20.74
N SER A 123 11.65 0.60 21.53
CA SER A 123 11.68 0.15 22.93
C SER A 123 10.42 0.70 23.60
N PHE A 124 9.45 -0.17 23.92
CA PHE A 124 8.26 0.24 24.64
C PHE A 124 8.71 0.86 25.98
N SER A 125 8.65 2.18 26.09
CA SER A 125 8.61 2.83 27.40
C SER A 125 7.23 2.57 27.95
N PHE A 126 7.08 1.52 28.75
CA PHE A 126 5.93 1.35 29.62
C PHE A 126 5.80 2.64 30.46
N MET A 127 4.74 3.40 30.22
CA MET A 127 4.32 4.51 31.07
C MET A 127 2.85 4.30 31.40
#